data_AF-A0A117KZ05-F1
#
_entry.id   AF-A0A117KZ05-F1
#
_cell.length_a   1.000
_cell.length_b   1.000
_cell.length_c   1.000
_cell.angle_alpha   90.00
_cell.angle_beta   90.00
_cell.angle_gamma   90.00
#
_symmetry.space_group_name_H-M   'P 1'
#
loop_
_entity.id
_entity.type
_entity.pdbx_description
1 polymer ?
#
loop_
_entity_poly.entity_id
_entity_poly.type
_entity_poly.pdbx_seq_one_letter_code
_entity_poly.pdbx_strand_id
1 'polypeptide(L)'
;MFSSVNRDNILLGTIDTHVHCGPDPVFEHRYDAFETAKLAEESGMRAIVLKNHSYPTAVVASLVKKQVEKIDVFGGICLNWEVGGVNPEAVYACAK
;
A
#
# COMPACT_ATOMS: atom_id res chain seq x y z
N MET A 1 17.17 -11.11 -28.88
CA MET A 1 17.53 -9.69 -28.66
C MET A 1 16.83 -9.26 -27.37
N PHE A 2 17.43 -9.56 -26.22
CA PHE A 2 16.91 -9.07 -24.95
C PHE A 2 17.31 -7.60 -24.85
N SER A 3 16.33 -6.71 -24.89
CA SER A 3 16.54 -5.29 -24.64
C SER A 3 17.21 -5.17 -23.28
N SER A 4 18.36 -4.48 -23.24
CA SER A 4 19.02 -4.11 -22.00
C SER A 4 18.01 -3.36 -21.13
N VAL A 5 17.73 -3.88 -19.93
CA VAL A 5 16.99 -3.13 -18.92
C VAL A 5 17.72 -1.79 -18.75
N ASN A 6 17.07 -0.70 -19.12
CA ASN A 6 17.56 0.63 -18.80
C ASN A 6 17.55 0.74 -17.27
N ARG A 7 18.73 0.77 -16.64
CA ARG A 7 18.88 0.82 -15.18
C ARG A 7 18.39 2.13 -14.57
N ASP A 8 18.02 3.10 -15.39
CA ASP A 8 17.84 4.49 -14.97
C ASP A 8 16.53 4.78 -14.24
N ASN A 9 15.55 3.87 -14.23
CA ASN A 9 14.44 3.93 -13.25
C ASN A 9 13.75 2.56 -13.07
N ILE A 10 14.29 1.72 -12.20
CA ILE A 10 13.74 0.38 -11.91
C ILE A 10 12.32 0.39 -11.31
N LEU A 11 11.84 1.54 -10.84
CA LEU A 11 10.52 1.69 -10.24
C LEU A 11 9.43 2.04 -11.27
N LEU A 12 9.81 2.40 -12.49
CA LEU A 12 8.85 2.81 -13.51
C LEU A 12 7.90 1.66 -13.85
N GLY A 13 6.60 1.89 -13.62
CA GLY A 13 5.53 0.93 -13.89
C GLY A 13 5.46 -0.25 -12.91
N THR A 14 6.27 -0.30 -11.86
CA THR A 14 6.26 -1.41 -10.89
C THR A 14 5.09 -1.31 -9.93
N ILE A 15 4.83 -2.43 -9.24
CA ILE A 15 3.85 -2.51 -8.15
C ILE A 15 4.55 -3.05 -6.93
N ASP A 16 4.51 -2.31 -5.83
CA ASP A 16 4.90 -2.82 -4.51
C ASP A 16 3.67 -3.36 -3.78
N THR A 17 3.64 -4.67 -3.55
CA THR A 17 2.48 -5.36 -2.99
C THR A 17 2.46 -5.40 -1.47
N HIS A 18 3.46 -4.82 -0.79
CA HIS A 18 3.52 -4.84 0.68
C HIS A 18 4.29 -3.62 1.18
N VAL A 19 3.57 -2.53 1.43
CA VAL A 19 4.16 -1.28 1.92
C VAL A 19 3.67 -0.99 3.32
N HIS A 20 4.61 -0.88 4.26
CA HIS A 20 4.35 -0.36 5.60
C HIS A 20 4.50 1.16 5.60
N CYS A 21 3.54 1.86 6.19
CA CYS A 21 3.54 3.30 6.34
C CYS A 21 2.79 3.69 7.62
N GLY A 22 2.96 4.94 8.04
CA GLY A 22 2.17 5.53 9.12
C GLY A 22 0.73 5.82 8.70
N PRO A 23 -0.19 6.02 9.65
CA PRO A 23 0.00 5.84 11.09
C PRO A 23 0.10 4.35 11.47
N ASP A 24 0.99 3.97 12.39
CA ASP A 24 1.10 2.60 12.88
C ASP A 24 1.21 2.62 14.42
N PRO A 25 0.42 1.79 15.13
CA PRO A 25 0.37 1.84 16.58
C PRO A 25 1.58 1.22 17.29
N VAL A 26 2.42 0.46 16.58
CA VAL A 26 3.58 -0.26 17.12
C VAL A 26 4.90 0.38 16.67
N PHE A 27 4.98 0.81 15.41
CA PHE A 27 6.21 1.33 14.83
C PHE A 27 6.03 2.75 14.30
N GLU A 28 7.02 3.61 14.56
CA GLU A 28 7.09 4.90 13.88
C GLU A 28 7.67 4.70 12.47
N HIS A 29 6.90 5.10 11.45
CA HIS A 29 7.33 5.05 10.06
C HIS A 29 7.80 6.42 9.59
N ARG A 30 8.70 6.43 8.60
CA ARG A 30 9.24 7.66 8.03
C ARG A 30 8.19 8.53 7.33
N TYR A 31 7.17 7.90 6.76
CA TYR A 31 6.14 8.54 5.95
C TYR A 31 4.77 8.02 6.35
N ASP A 32 3.76 8.87 6.27
CA ASP A 32 2.37 8.44 6.32
C ASP A 32 1.91 7.80 4.99
N ALA A 33 0.69 7.27 4.97
CA ALA A 33 0.12 6.62 3.79
C ALA A 33 0.00 7.55 2.57
N PHE A 34 -0.28 8.84 2.77
CA PHE A 34 -0.39 9.81 1.69
C PHE A 34 0.99 10.17 1.13
N GLU A 35 1.95 10.48 1.99
CA GLU A 35 3.33 10.77 1.60
C GLU A 35 3.95 9.58 0.85
N THR A 36 3.67 8.36 1.31
CA THR A 36 4.13 7.12 0.67
C THR A 36 3.54 6.97 -0.74
N ALA A 37 2.23 7.20 -0.91
CA ALA A 37 1.58 7.16 -2.22
C ALA A 37 2.13 8.25 -3.16
N LYS A 38 2.35 9.46 -2.64
CA LYS A 38 2.91 10.56 -3.41
C LYS A 38 4.33 10.26 -3.90
N LEU A 39 5.19 9.69 -3.06
CA LEU A 39 6.54 9.27 -3.46
C LEU A 39 6.52 8.16 -4.52
N ALA A 40 5.60 7.20 -4.41
CA ALA A 40 5.42 6.16 -5.42
C ALA A 40 4.97 6.75 -6.76
N GLU A 41 4.07 7.74 -6.74
CA GLU A 41 3.65 8.50 -7.92
C GLU A 41 4.80 9.26 -8.58
N GLU A 42 5.57 10.00 -7.78
CA GLU A 42 6.75 10.75 -8.25
C GLU A 42 7.83 9.83 -8.83
N SER A 43 7.91 8.60 -8.32
CA SER A 43 8.84 7.56 -8.81
C SER A 43 8.37 6.89 -10.11
N GLY A 44 7.15 7.16 -10.56
CA GLY A 44 6.55 6.58 -11.76
C GLY A 44 6.06 5.13 -11.57
N MET A 45 5.82 4.70 -10.34
CA MET A 45 5.24 3.39 -10.06
C MET A 45 3.81 3.31 -10.61
N ARG A 46 3.32 2.08 -10.82
CA ARG A 46 1.94 1.84 -11.25
C ARG A 46 0.98 1.76 -10.06
N ALA A 47 1.39 1.12 -8.97
CA ALA A 47 0.56 0.96 -7.78
C ALA A 47 1.35 0.60 -6.52
N ILE A 48 0.71 0.78 -5.36
CA ILE A 48 1.18 0.25 -4.08
C ILE A 48 0.03 -0.43 -3.32
N VAL A 49 0.37 -1.37 -2.45
CA VAL A 49 -0.57 -2.00 -1.51
C VAL A 49 -0.13 -1.67 -0.09
N LEU A 50 -0.92 -0.85 0.59
CA LEU A 50 -0.71 -0.47 1.98
C LEU A 50 -1.00 -1.65 2.90
N LYS A 51 -0.12 -1.87 3.86
CA LYS A 51 -0.22 -2.97 4.82
C LYS A 51 -0.01 -2.46 6.23
N ASN A 52 -0.81 -2.96 7.16
CA ASN A 52 -0.58 -2.81 8.59
C ASN A 52 -0.83 -4.13 9.33
N HIS A 53 -0.19 -4.32 10.49
CA HIS A 53 -0.42 -5.49 11.34
C HIS A 53 -1.69 -5.39 12.19
N SER A 54 -2.08 -4.17 12.54
CA SER A 54 -3.00 -3.89 13.65
C SER A 54 -4.38 -3.43 13.22
N TYR A 55 -4.54 -2.97 11.97
CA TYR A 55 -5.81 -2.45 11.47
C TYR A 55 -5.96 -2.66 9.95
N PRO A 56 -7.20 -2.66 9.41
CA PRO A 56 -7.44 -2.77 7.97
C PRO A 56 -7.03 -1.49 7.21
N THR A 57 -6.24 -1.64 6.15
CA THR A 57 -5.73 -0.54 5.34
C THR A 57 -6.60 -0.21 4.12
N ALA A 58 -7.60 -1.02 3.77
CA ALA A 58 -8.47 -0.75 2.61
C ALA A 58 -9.19 0.61 2.71
N VAL A 59 -9.69 0.96 3.90
CA VAL A 59 -10.35 2.25 4.14
C VAL A 59 -9.35 3.41 3.99
N VAL A 60 -8.14 3.27 4.53
CA VAL A 60 -7.06 4.26 4.38
C VAL A 60 -6.69 4.44 2.91
N ALA A 61 -6.48 3.34 2.18
CA ALA A 61 -6.15 3.34 0.76
C ALA A 61 -7.22 4.06 -0.07
N SER A 62 -8.51 3.83 0.22
CA SER A 62 -9.62 4.50 -0.46
C SER A 62 -9.65 6.02 -0.27
N LEU A 63 -9.17 6.51 0.88
CA LEU A 63 -9.05 7.94 1.15
C LEU A 63 -7.80 8.52 0.49
N VAL A 64 -6.66 7.84 0.60
CA VAL A 64 -5.40 8.27 -0.01
C VAL A 64 -5.48 8.30 -1.54
N LYS A 65 -6.14 7.32 -2.16
CA LYS A 65 -6.35 7.30 -3.62
C LYS A 65 -7.06 8.56 -4.14
N LYS A 66 -7.83 9.27 -3.32
CA LYS A 66 -8.47 10.55 -3.70
C LYS A 66 -7.48 11.72 -3.78
N GLN A 67 -6.27 11.55 -3.26
CA GLN A 67 -5.26 12.60 -3.15
C GLN A 67 -4.09 12.41 -4.15
N VAL A 68 -4.07 11.31 -4.90
CA VAL A 68 -3.06 10.99 -5.92
C VAL A 68 -3.76 10.62 -7.23
N GLU A 69 -3.17 10.96 -8.38
CA GLU A 69 -3.87 10.92 -9.67
C GLU A 69 -3.38 9.78 -10.58
N LYS A 70 -2.09 9.45 -10.54
CA LYS A 70 -1.41 8.63 -11.56
C LYS A 70 -1.10 7.20 -11.12
N ILE A 71 -1.28 6.89 -9.84
CA ILE A 71 -1.03 5.54 -9.30
C ILE A 71 -2.27 4.98 -8.62
N ASP A 72 -2.41 3.66 -8.62
CA ASP A 72 -3.39 3.00 -7.78
C ASP A 72 -2.86 2.75 -6.37
N VAL A 73 -3.74 2.91 -5.39
CA VAL A 73 -3.44 2.66 -3.98
C VAL A 73 -4.44 1.64 -3.49
N PHE A 74 -3.95 0.47 -3.11
CA PHE A 74 -4.73 -0.62 -2.58
C PHE A 74 -4.45 -0.79 -1.09
N GLY A 75 -5.36 -1.47 -0.40
CA GLY A 75 -5.17 -1.89 0.97
C GLY A 75 -5.87 -3.22 1.20
N GLY A 76 -5.79 -3.73 2.42
CA GLY A 76 -6.40 -4.99 2.80
C GLY A 76 -6.43 -5.15 4.31
N ILE A 77 -6.54 -6.39 4.76
CA ILE A 77 -6.53 -6.75 6.17
C ILE A 77 -5.57 -7.92 6.39
N CYS A 78 -4.65 -7.75 7.34
CA CYS A 78 -3.84 -8.86 7.85
C CYS A 78 -4.54 -9.46 9.06
N LEU A 79 -4.84 -10.76 9.03
CA LEU A 79 -5.56 -11.49 10.08
C LEU A 79 -4.64 -11.88 11.25
N ASN A 80 -3.92 -10.90 11.79
CA ASN A 80 -3.04 -11.06 12.95
C ASN A 80 -3.84 -11.01 14.26
N TRP A 81 -3.13 -11.14 15.38
CA TRP A 81 -3.71 -11.15 16.71
C TRP A 81 -4.51 -9.89 17.04
N GLU A 82 -4.02 -8.73 16.62
CA GLU A 82 -4.62 -7.41 16.85
C GLU A 82 -6.01 -7.27 16.23
N VAL A 83 -6.31 -8.04 15.18
CA VAL A 83 -7.64 -8.07 14.53
C VAL A 83 -8.44 -9.33 14.87
N GLY A 84 -7.96 -10.13 15.84
CA GLY A 84 -8.65 -11.33 16.33
C GLY A 84 -8.32 -12.64 15.61
N GLY A 85 -7.33 -12.65 14.71
CA GLY A 85 -6.90 -13.85 13.98
C GLY A 85 -7.75 -14.17 12.74
N VAL A 86 -7.75 -15.45 12.33
CA VAL A 86 -8.40 -15.90 11.09
C VAL A 86 -9.91 -15.65 11.14
N ASN A 87 -10.39 -14.70 10.33
CA ASN A 87 -11.78 -14.29 10.24
C ASN A 87 -12.17 -13.99 8.78
N PRO A 88 -12.87 -14.92 8.09
CA PRO A 88 -13.32 -14.72 6.70
C PRO A 88 -14.28 -13.53 6.53
N GLU A 89 -15.16 -13.27 7.49
CA GLU A 89 -16.10 -12.14 7.43
C GLU A 89 -15.37 -10.79 7.42
N ALA A 90 -14.26 -10.69 8.17
CA ALA A 90 -13.42 -9.50 8.14
C ALA A 90 -12.78 -9.28 6.76
N VAL A 91 -12.40 -10.35 6.05
CA VAL A 91 -11.89 -10.27 4.68
C VAL A 91 -12.99 -9.79 3.72
N TYR A 92 -14.20 -10.38 3.80
CA TYR A 92 -15.32 -9.97 2.95
C TYR A 92 -15.76 -8.52 3.18
N ALA A 93 -15.72 -8.05 4.43
CA ALA A 93 -16.02 -6.65 4.75
C ALA A 93 -14.93 -5.71 4.22
N CYS A 94 -13.66 -6.12 4.25
CA CYS A 94 -12.53 -5.32 3.80
C CYS A 94 -12.40 -5.21 2.27
N ALA A 95 -12.92 -6.19 1.53
CA ALA A 95 -12.87 -6.22 0.06
C ALA A 95 -14.01 -5.43 -0.62
N LYS A 96 -14.96 -4.88 0.14
CA LYS A 96 -16.09 -4.07 -0.35
C LYS A 96 -15.77 -2.59 -0.30
#